data_AF-A0A1F8FT39-F1
#
_entry.id   AF-A0A1F8FT39-F1
#
_cell.length_a   1.000
_cell.length_b   1.000
_cell.length_c   1.000
_cell.angle_alpha   90.00
_cell.angle_beta   90.00
_cell.angle_gamma   90.00
#
_symmetry.space_group_name_H-M   'P 1'
#
loop_
_entity.id
_entity.type
_entity.pdbx_description
1 polymer ?
#
loop_
_entity_poly.entity_id
_entity_poly.type
_entity_poly.pdbx_seq_one_letter_code
_entity_poly.pdbx_strand_id
1 'polypeptide(L)'
;MSKKRQTGWTTATMAAYMHGRAMSAIDQVAMLGKPIAQVGQDRATRGRKAQILQNLRACLGLGRERDKNVLPWIRERNGLLVYGYYHRSWSWVLELLNFVSEADIPRPMYHAINGLLFGYRLEEIQKYIDREMKKKPARKIKKPRRA
;
A
#
# COMPACT_ATOMS: atom_id res chain seq x y z
N MET A 1 -9.16 38.35 -27.94
CA MET A 1 -8.81 36.95 -28.26
C MET A 1 -8.62 36.18 -26.96
N SER A 2 -9.64 35.40 -26.58
CA SER A 2 -9.71 34.73 -25.27
C SER A 2 -8.98 33.39 -25.31
N LYS A 3 -7.79 33.31 -24.70
CA LYS A 3 -7.15 32.02 -24.37
C LYS A 3 -7.86 31.47 -23.14
N LYS A 4 -8.98 30.77 -23.37
CA LYS A 4 -9.57 29.89 -22.36
C LYS A 4 -8.51 28.86 -21.97
N ARG A 5 -7.88 29.04 -20.81
CA ARG A 5 -7.18 27.95 -20.12
C ARG A 5 -8.23 26.88 -19.85
N GLN A 6 -8.29 25.87 -20.70
CA GLN A 6 -9.00 24.63 -20.39
C GLN A 6 -8.31 24.03 -19.17
N THR A 7 -8.79 24.36 -17.97
CA THR A 7 -8.62 23.49 -16.81
C THR A 7 -9.49 22.27 -17.07
N GLY A 8 -8.97 21.36 -17.89
CA GLY A 8 -9.56 20.06 -18.20
C GLY A 8 -9.55 19.20 -16.95
N TRP A 9 -10.45 19.50 -16.01
CA TRP A 9 -10.79 18.59 -14.94
C TRP A 9 -11.71 17.53 -15.54
N THR A 10 -11.09 16.54 -16.19
CA THR A 10 -11.77 15.28 -16.49
C THR A 10 -11.76 14.44 -15.23
N THR A 11 -12.86 13.72 -14.99
CA THR A 11 -13.02 12.69 -13.95
C THR A 11 -11.94 11.57 -14.00
N ALA A 12 -11.07 11.61 -15.03
CA ALA A 12 -9.93 10.74 -15.25
C ALA A 12 -8.66 11.14 -14.48
N THR A 13 -8.64 12.27 -13.76
CA THR A 13 -7.46 12.71 -12.99
C THR A 13 -7.74 12.64 -11.48
N MET A 14 -6.80 12.10 -10.70
CA MET A 14 -6.87 12.11 -9.23
C MET A 14 -7.02 13.54 -8.71
N ALA A 15 -7.79 13.73 -7.64
CA ALA A 15 -7.84 15.01 -6.93
C ALA A 15 -6.42 15.51 -6.58
N ALA A 16 -6.21 16.83 -6.52
CA ALA A 16 -4.88 17.41 -6.30
C ALA A 16 -4.15 16.84 -5.08
N TYR A 17 -4.86 16.60 -3.98
CA TYR A 17 -4.32 15.92 -2.79
C TYR A 17 -3.81 14.51 -3.10
N MET A 18 -4.61 13.72 -3.82
CA MET A 18 -4.27 12.35 -4.19
C MET A 18 -3.09 12.33 -5.18
N HIS A 19 -3.00 13.32 -6.05
CA HIS A 19 -1.84 13.52 -6.92
C HIS A 19 -0.57 13.80 -6.11
N GLY A 20 -0.62 14.72 -5.13
CA GLY A 20 0.51 14.97 -4.24
C GLY A 20 0.96 13.72 -3.47
N ARG A 21 0.01 12.92 -2.99
CA ARG A 21 0.31 11.61 -2.38
C ARG A 21 0.98 10.65 -3.35
N ALA A 22 0.52 10.60 -4.59
CA ALA A 22 1.09 9.75 -5.62
C ALA A 22 2.56 10.13 -5.91
N MET A 23 2.85 11.42 -6.03
CA MET A 23 4.22 11.91 -6.20
C MET A 23 5.11 11.55 -5.01
N SER A 24 4.66 11.78 -3.78
CA SER A 24 5.43 11.40 -2.58
C SER A 24 5.68 9.89 -2.49
N ALA A 25 4.72 9.07 -2.91
CA ALA A 25 4.89 7.62 -2.95
C ALA A 25 5.92 7.19 -4.01
N ILE A 26 5.94 7.84 -5.18
CA ILE A 26 6.97 7.61 -6.20
C ILE A 26 8.36 7.97 -5.63
N ASP A 27 8.52 9.10 -4.95
CA ASP A 27 9.81 9.51 -4.35
C ASP A 27 10.26 8.53 -3.26
N GLN A 28 9.31 8.02 -2.48
CA GLN A 28 9.57 7.00 -1.47
C GLN A 28 10.17 5.72 -2.05
N VAL A 29 9.65 5.25 -3.19
CA VAL A 29 10.13 4.04 -3.85
C VAL A 29 11.32 4.29 -4.78
N ALA A 30 11.52 5.51 -5.30
CA ALA A 30 12.63 5.82 -6.19
C ALA A 30 13.90 6.24 -5.44
N MET A 31 13.78 7.02 -4.37
CA MET A 31 14.91 7.68 -3.71
C MET A 31 15.12 7.20 -2.27
N LEU A 32 14.03 6.97 -1.53
CA LEU A 32 14.10 6.66 -0.09
C LEU A 32 14.19 5.15 0.21
N GLY A 33 14.39 4.33 -0.83
CA GLY A 33 14.61 2.89 -0.69
C GLY A 33 13.40 2.11 -0.16
N LYS A 34 12.18 2.67 -0.24
CA LYS A 34 10.99 1.94 0.24
C LYS A 34 10.51 0.94 -0.82
N PRO A 35 10.46 -0.36 -0.51
CA PRO A 35 10.12 -1.40 -1.49
C PRO A 35 8.79 -1.18 -2.23
N ILE A 36 7.78 -0.73 -1.50
CA ILE A 36 6.46 -0.38 -2.03
C ILE A 36 6.00 0.89 -1.27
N ALA A 37 5.10 1.68 -1.86
CA ALA A 37 4.44 2.80 -1.19
C ALA A 37 2.96 2.87 -1.56
N GLN A 38 2.08 2.83 -0.56
CA GLN A 38 0.64 2.89 -0.75
C GLN A 38 0.18 4.34 -0.95
N VAL A 39 -0.66 4.54 -1.97
CA VAL A 39 -1.27 5.83 -2.30
C VAL A 39 -2.74 5.89 -1.93
N GLY A 40 -3.41 4.75 -1.77
CA GLY A 40 -4.83 4.75 -1.43
C GLY A 40 -5.42 3.37 -1.24
N GLN A 41 -6.69 3.38 -0.87
CA GLN A 41 -7.53 2.20 -0.77
C GLN A 41 -8.95 2.58 -1.21
N ASP A 42 -9.58 1.74 -2.00
CA ASP A 42 -10.94 1.91 -2.52
C ASP A 42 -11.72 0.61 -2.42
N ARG A 43 -13.05 0.66 -2.53
CA ARG A 43 -13.88 -0.54 -2.71
C ARG A 43 -13.66 -1.14 -4.09
N ALA A 44 -13.62 -2.48 -4.16
CA ALA A 44 -13.60 -3.21 -5.42
C ALA A 44 -14.98 -3.14 -6.06
N THR A 45 -15.09 -2.45 -7.19
CA THR A 45 -16.29 -2.43 -8.03
C THR A 45 -15.91 -2.61 -9.49
N ARG A 46 -16.88 -2.99 -10.33
CA ARG A 46 -16.64 -3.23 -11.77
C ARG A 46 -16.03 -1.99 -12.42
N GLY A 47 -14.90 -2.17 -13.11
CA GLY A 47 -14.19 -1.07 -13.79
C GLY A 47 -13.29 -0.20 -12.90
N ARG A 48 -13.45 -0.23 -11.57
CA ARG A 48 -12.69 0.64 -10.65
C ARG A 48 -11.19 0.36 -10.66
N LYS A 49 -10.81 -0.92 -10.71
CA LYS A 49 -9.40 -1.35 -10.83
C LYS A 49 -8.72 -0.76 -12.08
N ALA A 50 -9.40 -0.80 -13.22
CA ALA A 50 -8.88 -0.25 -14.47
C ALA A 50 -8.73 1.27 -14.40
N GLN A 51 -9.71 1.97 -13.83
CA GLN A 51 -9.65 3.42 -13.64
C GLN A 51 -8.48 3.84 -12.73
N ILE A 52 -8.31 3.17 -11.59
CA ILE A 52 -7.20 3.45 -10.66
C ILE A 52 -5.85 3.22 -11.37
N LEU A 53 -5.71 2.12 -12.11
CA LEU A 53 -4.48 1.84 -12.87
C LEU A 53 -4.20 2.91 -13.92
N GLN A 54 -5.23 3.40 -14.63
CA GLN A 54 -5.08 4.50 -15.58
C GLN A 54 -4.57 5.77 -14.88
N ASN A 55 -5.16 6.13 -13.73
CA ASN A 55 -4.77 7.31 -12.96
C ASN A 55 -3.32 7.20 -12.46
N LEU A 56 -2.91 6.03 -11.97
CA LEU A 56 -1.55 5.80 -11.49
C LEU A 56 -0.52 5.92 -12.62
N ARG A 57 -0.85 5.40 -13.81
CA ARG A 57 -0.01 5.55 -15.01
C ARG A 57 0.06 6.99 -15.48
N ALA A 58 -1.04 7.73 -15.44
CA ALA A 58 -1.05 9.16 -15.75
C ALA A 58 -0.10 9.94 -14.81
N CYS A 59 -0.13 9.64 -13.51
CA CYS A 59 0.81 10.23 -12.55
C CYS A 59 2.28 9.91 -12.89
N LEU A 60 2.60 8.66 -13.25
CA LEU A 60 3.96 8.31 -13.71
C LEU A 60 4.37 9.08 -14.97
N GLY A 61 3.46 9.21 -15.94
CA GLY A 61 3.70 9.95 -17.17
C GLY A 61 3.85 11.46 -17.00
N LEU A 62 3.35 12.03 -15.90
CA LEU A 62 3.54 13.43 -15.52
C LEU A 62 4.86 13.66 -14.79
N GLY A 63 5.30 12.68 -14.00
CA GLY A 63 6.59 12.71 -13.32
C GLY A 63 7.77 12.40 -14.26
N ARG A 64 7.80 12.98 -15.48
CA ARG A 64 8.67 12.66 -16.64
C ARG A 64 10.19 12.55 -16.39
N GLU A 65 10.66 12.80 -15.19
CA GLU A 65 12.06 12.70 -14.77
C GLU A 65 12.34 11.59 -13.75
N ARG A 66 11.31 10.82 -13.34
CA ARG A 66 11.42 9.84 -12.27
C ARG A 66 11.69 8.44 -12.80
N ASP A 67 12.42 7.67 -12.00
CA ASP A 67 12.94 6.34 -12.32
C ASP A 67 11.94 5.46 -13.08
N LYS A 68 12.32 5.02 -14.29
CA LYS A 68 11.51 4.18 -15.19
C LYS A 68 11.20 2.80 -14.59
N ASN A 69 11.89 2.43 -13.53
CA ASN A 69 11.66 1.20 -12.81
C ASN A 69 10.51 1.32 -11.80
N VAL A 70 9.97 2.51 -11.56
CA VAL A 70 8.77 2.67 -10.74
C VAL A 70 7.52 2.31 -11.55
N LEU A 71 6.75 1.37 -11.02
CA LEU A 71 5.59 0.80 -11.67
C LEU A 71 4.35 0.92 -10.77
N PRO A 72 3.15 1.03 -11.36
CA PRO A 72 1.92 1.05 -10.58
C PRO A 72 1.67 -0.35 -10.00
N TRP A 73 1.25 -0.38 -8.74
CA TRP A 73 0.84 -1.58 -8.04
C TRP A 73 -0.61 -1.45 -7.58
N ILE A 74 -1.37 -2.52 -7.73
CA ILE A 74 -2.74 -2.63 -7.22
C ILE A 74 -3.00 -4.06 -6.78
N ARG A 75 -3.63 -4.21 -5.62
CA ARG A 75 -4.01 -5.49 -5.05
C ARG A 75 -5.45 -5.44 -4.61
N GLU A 76 -6.17 -6.52 -4.87
CA GLU A 76 -7.51 -6.73 -4.32
C GLU A 76 -7.42 -7.67 -3.12
N ARG A 77 -8.08 -7.33 -2.02
CA ARG A 77 -8.21 -8.18 -0.84
C ARG A 77 -9.54 -7.88 -0.15
N ASN A 78 -10.35 -8.92 0.10
CA ASN A 78 -11.61 -8.80 0.84
C ASN A 78 -12.53 -7.68 0.31
N GLY A 79 -12.64 -7.55 -1.02
CA GLY A 79 -13.46 -6.51 -1.66
C GLY A 79 -12.87 -5.10 -1.60
N LEU A 80 -11.59 -4.94 -1.25
CA LEU A 80 -10.88 -3.66 -1.21
C LEU A 80 -9.69 -3.67 -2.18
N LEU A 81 -9.57 -2.61 -2.97
CA LEU A 81 -8.44 -2.32 -3.83
C LEU A 81 -7.45 -1.44 -3.08
N VAL A 82 -6.27 -1.98 -2.77
CA VAL A 82 -5.14 -1.23 -2.23
C VAL A 82 -4.18 -0.95 -3.38
N TYR A 83 -3.71 0.28 -3.51
CA TYR A 83 -2.92 0.67 -4.67
C TYR A 83 -1.84 1.69 -4.35
N GLY A 84 -0.82 1.75 -5.21
CA GLY A 84 0.35 2.59 -5.02
C GLY A 84 1.42 2.32 -6.06
N TYR A 85 2.68 2.40 -5.64
CA TYR A 85 3.85 2.23 -6.49
C TYR A 85 4.86 1.27 -5.90
N TYR A 86 5.65 0.63 -6.76
CA TYR A 86 6.78 -0.21 -6.38
C TYR A 86 7.92 -0.02 -7.39
N HIS A 87 9.14 -0.34 -6.98
CA HIS A 87 10.27 -0.37 -7.90
C HIS A 87 10.49 -1.78 -8.43
N ARG A 88 10.80 -1.90 -9.72
CA ARG A 88 10.99 -3.18 -10.43
C ARG A 88 12.10 -4.04 -9.83
N SER A 89 13.17 -3.44 -9.30
CA SER A 89 14.27 -4.18 -8.65
C SER A 89 13.85 -4.89 -7.36
N TRP A 90 12.65 -4.61 -6.83
CA TRP A 90 12.10 -5.23 -5.63
C TRP A 90 10.96 -6.20 -5.95
N SER A 91 11.01 -6.89 -7.10
CA SER A 91 10.01 -7.89 -7.50
C SER A 91 9.79 -8.98 -6.44
N TRP A 92 10.84 -9.37 -5.71
CA TRP A 92 10.80 -10.31 -4.58
C TRP A 92 9.79 -9.90 -3.48
N VAL A 93 9.49 -8.60 -3.36
CA VAL A 93 8.52 -8.09 -2.39
C VAL A 93 7.11 -8.54 -2.71
N LEU A 94 6.76 -8.66 -4.00
CA LEU A 94 5.46 -9.14 -4.41
C LEU A 94 5.30 -10.63 -4.05
N GLU A 95 6.36 -11.42 -4.21
CA GLU A 95 6.40 -12.81 -3.79
C GLU A 95 6.27 -12.93 -2.27
N LEU A 96 7.00 -12.10 -1.50
CA LEU A 96 6.83 -12.02 -0.05
C LEU A 96 5.40 -11.65 0.34
N LEU A 97 4.76 -10.71 -0.35
CA LEU A 97 3.37 -10.32 -0.09
C LEU A 97 2.34 -11.42 -0.41
N ASN A 98 2.66 -12.30 -1.35
CA ASN A 98 1.84 -13.47 -1.66
C ASN A 98 2.03 -14.53 -0.57
N PHE A 99 3.28 -14.86 -0.25
CA PHE A 99 3.61 -15.77 0.86
C PHE A 99 2.94 -15.32 2.17
N VAL A 100 3.05 -14.05 2.54
CA VAL A 100 2.47 -13.48 3.77
C VAL A 100 0.94 -13.52 3.77
N SER A 101 0.32 -13.56 2.59
CA SER A 101 -1.14 -13.67 2.48
C SER A 101 -1.64 -15.10 2.56
N GLU A 102 -0.80 -16.07 2.23
CA GLU A 102 -1.12 -17.49 2.21
C GLU A 102 -0.71 -18.17 3.52
N ALA A 103 0.37 -17.70 4.14
CA ALA A 103 0.87 -18.19 5.40
C ALA A 103 0.03 -17.67 6.58
N ASP A 104 -0.17 -18.52 7.59
CA ASP A 104 -0.80 -18.15 8.86
C ASP A 104 0.21 -17.38 9.74
N ILE A 105 0.56 -16.17 9.30
CA ILE A 105 1.54 -15.33 9.99
C ILE A 105 0.85 -14.60 11.15
N PRO A 106 1.45 -14.62 12.35
CA PRO A 106 0.99 -13.80 13.46
C PRO A 106 0.79 -12.34 13.05
N ARG A 107 -0.39 -11.79 13.33
CA ARG A 107 -0.76 -10.39 13.02
C ARG A 107 0.35 -9.35 13.32
N PRO A 108 1.07 -9.42 14.45
CA PRO A 108 2.16 -8.49 14.73
C PRO A 108 3.25 -8.44 13.63
N MET A 109 3.71 -9.60 13.16
CA MET A 109 4.71 -9.69 12.09
C MET A 109 4.13 -9.26 10.74
N TYR A 110 2.87 -9.57 10.49
CA TYR A 110 2.14 -9.07 9.32
C TYR A 110 2.13 -7.54 9.27
N HIS A 111 1.91 -6.88 10.41
CA HIS A 111 1.98 -5.42 10.50
C HIS A 111 3.40 -4.87 10.29
N ALA A 112 4.44 -5.53 10.84
CA ALA A 112 5.83 -5.13 10.62
C ALA A 112 6.21 -5.15 9.14
N ILE A 113 5.87 -6.24 8.45
CA ILE A 113 6.10 -6.40 7.01
C ILE A 113 5.32 -5.33 6.25
N ASN A 114 4.02 -5.16 6.52
CA ASN A 114 3.24 -4.10 5.90
C ASN A 114 3.81 -2.69 6.19
N GLY A 115 4.47 -2.49 7.32
CA GLY A 115 5.16 -1.25 7.66
C GLY A 115 6.24 -0.87 6.72
N LEU A 116 7.20 -1.79 6.61
CA LEU A 116 8.32 -1.72 5.70
C LEU A 116 7.82 -1.47 4.27
N LEU A 117 6.75 -2.18 3.87
CA LEU A 117 6.25 -2.21 2.50
C LEU A 117 5.26 -1.10 2.14
N PHE A 118 4.55 -0.49 3.06
CA PHE A 118 3.55 0.55 2.73
C PHE A 118 3.89 1.90 3.36
N GLY A 119 5.11 2.03 3.88
CA GLY A 119 5.62 3.27 4.43
C GLY A 119 4.99 3.65 5.75
N TYR A 120 4.37 2.72 6.48
CA TYR A 120 4.02 2.98 7.87
C TYR A 120 5.31 3.13 8.69
N ARG A 121 5.27 3.98 9.72
CA ARG A 121 6.43 4.20 10.59
C ARG A 121 6.72 2.91 11.36
N LEU A 122 7.92 2.37 11.21
CA LEU A 122 8.33 1.12 11.85
C LEU A 122 8.18 1.22 13.38
N GLU A 123 8.44 2.39 13.94
CA GLU A 123 8.31 2.68 15.37
C GLU A 123 6.85 2.59 15.83
N GLU A 124 5.91 3.10 15.03
CA GLU A 124 4.47 3.02 15.33
C GLU A 124 3.95 1.59 15.23
N ILE A 125 4.52 0.79 14.33
CA ILE A 125 4.22 -0.63 14.25
C ILE A 125 4.83 -1.38 15.41
N GLN A 126 6.07 -1.11 15.79
CA GLN A 126 6.70 -1.73 16.94
C GLN A 126 5.89 -1.44 18.22
N LYS A 127 5.45 -0.19 18.41
CA LYS A 127 4.53 0.19 19.51
C LYS A 127 3.23 -0.62 19.48
N TYR A 128 2.64 -0.82 18.28
CA TYR A 128 1.45 -1.65 18.12
C TYR A 128 1.73 -3.12 18.51
N ILE A 129 2.83 -3.70 18.02
CA ILE A 129 3.25 -5.08 18.32
C ILE A 129 3.44 -5.26 19.81
N ASP A 130 4.20 -4.37 20.46
CA ASP A 130 4.46 -4.44 21.90
C ASP A 130 3.17 -4.37 22.71
N ARG A 131 2.22 -3.51 22.29
CA ARG A 131 0.90 -3.40 22.92
C ARG A 131 0.08 -4.67 22.77
N GLU A 132 0.03 -5.26 21.58
CA GLU A 132 -0.76 -6.46 21.31
C GLU A 132 -0.14 -7.73 21.93
N MET A 133 1.19 -7.82 21.98
CA MET A 133 1.91 -8.94 22.60
C MET A 133 1.84 -8.91 24.13
N LYS A 134 1.77 -7.72 24.75
CA LYS A 134 1.50 -7.54 26.18
C LYS A 134 0.07 -7.94 26.58
N LYS A 135 -0.88 -8.05 25.63
CA LYS A 135 -2.28 -8.40 25.89
C LYS A 135 -2.59 -9.90 25.99
N LYS A 136 -1.61 -10.80 26.08
CA LYS A 136 -1.92 -12.22 26.38
C LYS A 136 -2.20 -12.41 27.87
N PRO A 137 -3.46 -12.61 28.34
CA PRO A 137 -3.64 -13.36 29.57
C PRO A 137 -3.23 -14.81 29.28
N ALA A 138 -2.42 -15.39 30.15
CA ALA A 138 -2.22 -16.84 30.18
C ALA A 138 -3.61 -17.50 30.24
N ARG A 139 -4.02 -18.19 29.18
CA ARG A 139 -5.16 -19.12 29.26
C ARG A 139 -4.75 -20.17 30.30
N LYS A 140 -5.23 -20.02 31.54
CA LYS A 140 -5.15 -21.07 32.55
C LYS A 140 -5.89 -22.27 31.97
N ILE A 141 -5.14 -23.25 31.49
CA ILE A 141 -5.66 -24.59 31.17
C ILE A 141 -6.27 -25.11 32.47
N LYS A 142 -7.60 -25.13 32.57
CA LYS A 142 -8.28 -25.87 33.64
C LYS A 142 -7.92 -27.34 33.43
N LYS A 143 -7.07 -27.89 34.30
CA LYS A 143 -6.87 -29.34 34.36
C LYS A 143 -8.25 -29.99 34.56
N PRO A 144 -8.60 -31.05 33.80
CA PRO A 144 -9.83 -31.77 34.07
C PRO A 144 -9.74 -32.36 35.48
N ARG A 145 -10.75 -32.07 36.31
CA ARG A 145 -10.97 -32.82 37.55
C ARG A 145 -11.27 -34.25 37.12
N ARG A 146 -10.39 -35.18 37.49
CA ARG A 146 -10.68 -36.62 37.40
C ARG A 146 -11.93 -36.89 38.23
N ALA A 147 -12.82 -37.70 37.65
CA ALA A 147 -14.02 -38.24 38.27
C ALA A 147 -13.68 -39.03 39.54
#